data_AF-A0A3N7D9C7-F1
#
_entry.id   AF-A0A3N7D9C7-F1
#
_cell.length_a   1.000
_cell.length_b   1.000
_cell.length_c   1.000
_cell.angle_alpha   90.00
_cell.angle_beta   90.00
_cell.angle_gamma   90.00
#
_symmetry.space_group_name_H-M   'P 1'
#
loop_
_entity.id
_entity.type
_entity.pdbx_description
1 polymer ?
#
loop_
_entity_poly.entity_id
_entity_poly.type
_entity_poly.pdbx_seq_one_letter_code
_entity_poly.pdbx_strand_id
1 'polypeptide(L)'
;MSGGLFATAQQAHTTKNTRGLKANFSAPVLAAYQENAKTKIEDFYQYLQLLSDVSVSKELKNEISANVFSLFKNKEVLMQDIVSNGKNSLSLALFVLEIANTPSLKFELGEITSQQVGPDSWQTTYTVAVLNDGKRKTLNLAQRVYLTKDVKTFGGNSKEVWQTFLGEIE
;
A
#
# COMPACT_ATOMS: atom_id res chain seq x y z
N MET A 1 -65.57 -11.75 5.87
CA MET A 1 -64.44 -12.49 6.47
C MET A 1 -63.87 -13.42 5.42
N SER A 2 -62.58 -13.73 5.53
CA SER A 2 -61.73 -14.51 4.60
C SER A 2 -61.23 -13.67 3.42
N GLY A 3 -59.98 -13.24 3.35
CA GLY A 3 -58.75 -13.75 3.97
C GLY A 3 -57.74 -13.90 2.84
N GLY A 4 -56.99 -12.84 2.55
CA GLY A 4 -56.01 -12.81 1.46
C GLY A 4 -54.80 -13.69 1.75
N LEU A 5 -54.33 -14.39 0.72
CA LEU A 5 -53.05 -15.08 0.70
C LEU A 5 -52.19 -14.44 -0.40
N PHE A 6 -51.49 -13.38 -0.04
CA PHE A 6 -50.36 -12.89 -0.82
C PHE A 6 -49.12 -13.69 -0.39
N ALA A 7 -48.58 -14.48 -1.32
CA ALA A 7 -47.30 -15.16 -1.14
C ALA A 7 -46.17 -14.14 -1.31
N THR A 8 -45.50 -13.79 -0.21
CA THR A 8 -44.29 -12.96 -0.26
C THR A 8 -43.11 -13.85 -0.61
N ALA A 9 -42.61 -13.75 -1.84
CA ALA A 9 -41.36 -14.37 -2.26
C ALA A 9 -40.20 -13.70 -1.51
N GLN A 10 -39.58 -14.44 -0.60
CA GLN A 10 -38.41 -14.02 0.15
C GLN A 10 -37.21 -13.99 -0.80
N GLN A 11 -36.84 -12.79 -1.26
CA GLN A 11 -35.59 -12.57 -1.99
C GLN A 11 -34.43 -12.95 -1.07
N ALA A 12 -33.76 -14.05 -1.39
CA ALA A 12 -32.51 -14.42 -0.77
C ALA A 12 -31.46 -13.35 -1.12
N HIS A 13 -31.28 -12.38 -0.24
CA HIS A 13 -30.05 -11.59 -0.22
C HIS A 13 -28.91 -12.57 0.00
N THR A 14 -28.17 -12.87 -1.06
CA THR A 14 -26.83 -13.45 -0.95
C THR A 14 -25.96 -12.39 -0.28
N THR A 15 -25.96 -12.37 1.05
CA THR A 15 -24.87 -11.80 1.83
C THR A 15 -23.63 -12.57 1.41
N LYS A 16 -22.85 -12.00 0.48
CA LYS A 16 -21.45 -12.42 0.27
C LYS A 16 -20.80 -12.30 1.63
N ASN A 17 -20.69 -13.42 2.32
CA ASN A 17 -20.00 -13.55 3.58
C ASN A 17 -18.51 -13.38 3.23
N THR A 18 -18.05 -12.13 3.15
CA THR A 18 -16.65 -11.75 2.95
C THR A 18 -15.88 -12.17 4.19
N ARG A 19 -15.60 -13.47 4.27
CA ARG A 19 -14.63 -14.07 5.18
C ARG A 19 -13.31 -13.30 5.03
N GLY A 20 -12.86 -12.66 6.10
CA GLY A 20 -11.65 -11.85 6.03
C GLY A 20 -10.38 -12.68 5.82
N LEU A 21 -9.22 -12.02 5.61
CA LEU A 21 -7.92 -12.65 5.35
C LEU A 21 -7.62 -13.90 6.21
N LYS A 22 -7.85 -13.82 7.53
CA LYS A 22 -7.67 -14.95 8.47
C LYS A 22 -8.54 -16.18 8.22
N ALA A 23 -9.61 -16.05 7.45
CA ALA A 23 -10.50 -17.14 7.06
C ALA A 23 -10.20 -17.68 5.66
N ASN A 24 -9.33 -17.01 4.87
CA ASN A 24 -8.92 -17.42 3.53
C ASN A 24 -7.46 -17.93 3.49
N PHE A 25 -6.64 -17.59 4.48
CA PHE A 25 -5.24 -18.00 4.57
C PHE A 25 -4.90 -18.60 5.92
N SER A 26 -3.98 -19.56 5.94
CA SER A 26 -3.38 -20.03 7.19
C SER A 26 -2.52 -18.92 7.81
N ALA A 27 -2.33 -18.96 9.13
CA ALA A 27 -1.53 -17.97 9.84
C ALA A 27 -0.09 -17.81 9.26
N PRO A 28 0.63 -18.89 8.90
CA PRO A 28 1.96 -18.75 8.29
C PRO A 28 1.94 -18.06 6.92
N VAL A 29 0.92 -18.33 6.11
CA VAL A 29 0.78 -17.71 4.78
C VAL A 29 0.46 -16.22 4.91
N LEU A 30 -0.41 -15.86 5.85
CA LEU A 30 -0.72 -14.46 6.12
C LEU A 30 0.53 -13.71 6.63
N ALA A 31 1.30 -14.32 7.53
CA ALA A 31 2.55 -13.75 8.03
C ALA A 31 3.57 -13.51 6.90
N ALA A 32 3.69 -14.44 5.94
CA ALA A 32 4.56 -14.26 4.79
C ALA A 32 4.14 -13.07 3.91
N TYR A 33 2.85 -12.84 3.71
CA TYR A 33 2.37 -11.65 2.99
C TYR A 33 2.60 -10.36 3.77
N GLN A 34 2.47 -10.39 5.10
CA GLN A 34 2.77 -9.24 5.95
C GLN A 34 4.26 -8.90 5.90
N GLU A 35 5.14 -9.89 5.97
CA GLU A 35 6.59 -9.68 5.83
C GLU A 35 6.94 -9.16 4.43
N ASN A 36 6.32 -9.69 3.38
CA ASN A 36 6.51 -9.16 2.03
C ASN A 36 6.08 -7.69 1.91
N ALA A 37 4.99 -7.29 2.56
CA ALA A 37 4.58 -5.89 2.57
C ALA A 37 5.55 -5.01 3.35
N LYS A 38 6.10 -5.50 4.46
CA LYS A 38 7.15 -4.82 5.21
C LYS A 38 8.37 -4.55 4.32
N THR A 39 8.87 -5.56 3.60
CA THR A 39 9.96 -5.39 2.64
C THR A 39 9.62 -4.35 1.57
N LYS A 40 8.38 -4.33 1.05
CA LYS A 40 7.97 -3.31 0.07
C LYS A 40 7.96 -1.89 0.65
N ILE A 41 7.61 -1.72 1.93
CA ILE A 41 7.69 -0.42 2.61
C ILE A 41 9.17 -0.01 2.71
N GLU A 42 10.04 -0.92 3.12
CA GLU A 42 11.49 -0.65 3.19
C GLU A 42 12.06 -0.26 1.81
N ASP A 43 11.75 -1.03 0.77
CA ASP A 43 12.14 -0.76 -0.62
C ASP A 43 11.62 0.61 -1.08
N PHE A 44 10.37 0.95 -0.74
CA PHE A 44 9.78 2.24 -1.09
C PHE A 44 10.64 3.39 -0.55
N TYR A 45 10.98 3.40 0.73
CA TYR A 45 11.80 4.46 1.32
C TYR A 45 13.25 4.47 0.81
N GLN A 46 13.82 3.31 0.47
CA GLN A 46 15.11 3.24 -0.20
C GLN A 46 15.06 3.89 -1.59
N TYR A 47 14.00 3.63 -2.37
CA TYR A 47 13.80 4.29 -3.67
C TYR A 47 13.60 5.80 -3.53
N LEU A 48 12.87 6.26 -2.52
CA LEU A 48 12.74 7.71 -2.26
C LEU A 48 14.09 8.36 -1.97
N GLN A 49 14.94 7.69 -1.17
CA GLN A 49 16.28 8.19 -0.89
C GLN A 49 17.12 8.28 -2.18
N LEU A 50 17.07 7.26 -3.05
CA LEU A 50 17.74 7.29 -4.35
C LEU A 50 17.21 8.39 -5.28
N LEU A 51 15.90 8.66 -5.26
CA LEU A 51 15.29 9.75 -6.04
C LEU A 51 15.77 11.12 -5.58
N SER A 52 15.98 11.30 -4.29
CA SER A 52 16.47 12.55 -3.69
C SER A 52 17.98 12.77 -3.89
N ASP A 53 18.72 11.73 -4.32
CA ASP A 53 20.16 11.82 -4.54
C ASP A 53 20.48 12.65 -5.79
N VAL A 54 21.34 13.65 -5.63
CA VAL A 54 21.76 14.55 -6.71
C VAL A 54 22.76 13.91 -7.68
N SER A 55 23.40 12.81 -7.28
CA SER A 55 24.36 12.06 -8.10
C SER A 55 23.68 11.09 -9.09
N VAL A 56 22.39 10.78 -8.86
CA VAL A 56 21.62 9.86 -9.70
C VAL A 56 21.15 10.59 -10.97
N SER A 57 21.42 10.00 -12.14
CA SER A 57 21.03 10.57 -13.44
C SER A 57 19.51 10.63 -13.63
N LYS A 58 19.06 11.51 -14.51
CA LYS A 58 17.63 11.66 -14.81
C LYS A 58 17.00 10.38 -15.34
N GLU A 59 17.71 9.66 -16.20
CA GLU A 59 17.27 8.39 -16.78
C GLU A 59 17.06 7.35 -15.67
N LEU A 60 18.01 7.25 -14.72
CA LEU A 60 17.90 6.33 -13.60
C LEU A 60 16.77 6.75 -12.63
N LYS A 61 16.55 8.05 -12.41
CA LYS A 61 15.40 8.54 -11.62
C LYS A 61 14.05 8.15 -12.24
N ASN A 62 13.94 8.09 -13.56
CA ASN A 62 12.72 7.62 -14.22
C ASN A 62 12.46 6.14 -13.94
N GLU A 63 13.50 5.30 -14.01
CA GLU A 63 13.40 3.87 -13.67
C GLU A 63 13.06 3.65 -12.19
N ILE A 64 13.69 4.41 -11.30
CA ILE A 64 13.38 4.34 -9.86
C ILE A 64 11.92 4.77 -9.62
N SER A 65 11.43 5.80 -10.31
CA SER A 65 10.03 6.23 -10.23
C SER A 65 9.08 5.14 -10.70
N ALA A 66 9.41 4.43 -11.79
CA ALA A 66 8.64 3.30 -12.28
C ALA A 66 8.59 2.15 -11.25
N ASN A 67 9.73 1.86 -10.60
CA ASN A 67 9.81 0.87 -9.52
C ASN A 67 8.92 1.29 -8.34
N VAL A 68 8.97 2.55 -7.90
CA VAL A 68 8.08 3.08 -6.86
C VAL A 68 6.62 2.84 -7.25
N PHE A 69 6.20 3.24 -8.46
CA PHE A 69 4.82 3.05 -8.90
C PHE A 69 4.39 1.59 -8.95
N SER A 70 5.31 0.65 -9.22
CA SER A 70 5.02 -0.78 -9.25
C SER A 70 4.74 -1.39 -7.86
N LEU A 71 5.20 -0.75 -6.79
CA LEU A 71 4.93 -1.19 -5.41
C LEU A 71 3.50 -0.88 -4.98
N PHE A 72 2.87 0.11 -5.59
CA PHE A 72 1.56 0.63 -5.21
C PHE A 72 0.45 0.08 -6.10
N LYS A 73 -0.78 0.13 -5.58
CA LYS A 73 -1.97 -0.31 -6.30
C LYS A 73 -2.23 0.52 -7.56
N ASN A 74 -1.95 1.83 -7.51
CA ASN A 74 -1.98 2.75 -8.64
C ASN A 74 -1.24 4.05 -8.29
N LYS A 75 -1.10 4.96 -9.27
CA LYS A 75 -0.38 6.23 -9.14
C LYS A 75 -1.19 7.36 -8.47
N GLU A 76 -2.48 7.14 -8.24
CA GLU A 76 -3.42 8.09 -7.62
C GLU A 76 -3.64 7.81 -6.13
N VAL A 77 -2.91 6.84 -5.56
CA VAL A 77 -2.91 6.59 -4.13
C VAL A 77 -2.54 7.86 -3.39
N LEU A 78 -3.32 8.18 -2.35
CA LEU A 78 -3.12 9.36 -1.53
C LEU A 78 -1.98 9.13 -0.53
N MET A 79 -1.04 10.06 -0.53
CA MET A 79 0.14 10.08 0.32
C MET A 79 0.01 11.23 1.31
N GLN A 80 0.24 10.96 2.59
CA GLN A 80 0.52 12.02 3.53
C GLN A 80 1.82 12.72 3.13
N ASP A 81 1.81 14.04 3.21
CA ASP A 81 3.00 14.84 3.00
C ASP A 81 4.01 14.65 4.16
N ILE A 82 5.04 13.85 3.89
CA ILE A 82 6.07 13.55 4.88
C ILE A 82 7.26 14.52 4.85
N VAL A 83 7.42 15.28 3.75
CA VAL A 83 8.60 16.14 3.52
C VAL A 83 8.31 17.59 3.91
N SER A 84 7.16 18.09 3.50
CA SER A 84 6.68 19.43 3.83
C SER A 84 6.17 19.49 5.27
N ASN A 85 6.02 20.70 5.81
CA ASN A 85 5.30 20.92 7.08
C ASN A 85 3.78 21.04 6.87
N GLY A 86 3.27 20.70 5.68
CA GLY A 86 1.86 20.75 5.33
C GLY A 86 1.05 19.58 5.90
N LYS A 87 -0.26 19.79 6.08
CA LYS A 87 -1.26 18.74 6.37
C LYS A 87 -1.95 18.22 5.10
N ASN A 88 -1.39 18.51 3.94
CA ASN A 88 -2.05 18.18 2.68
C ASN A 88 -1.73 16.73 2.30
N SER A 89 -2.69 16.07 1.67
CA SER A 89 -2.44 14.79 1.00
C SER A 89 -2.32 15.05 -0.50
N LEU A 90 -1.41 14.33 -1.15
CA LEU A 90 -1.18 14.41 -2.59
C LEU A 90 -1.12 13.02 -3.21
N SER A 91 -1.33 12.92 -4.52
CA SER A 91 -1.21 11.65 -5.22
C SER A 91 0.23 11.14 -5.22
N LEU A 92 0.41 9.83 -5.27
CA LEU A 92 1.74 9.19 -5.36
C LEU A 92 2.58 9.75 -6.50
N ALA A 93 1.97 10.04 -7.66
CA ALA A 93 2.66 10.64 -8.80
C ALA A 93 3.27 12.02 -8.46
N LEU A 94 2.50 12.89 -7.81
CA LEU A 94 2.97 14.20 -7.38
C LEU A 94 4.01 14.08 -6.26
N PHE A 95 3.83 13.11 -5.37
CA PHE A 95 4.74 12.87 -4.25
C PHE A 95 6.11 12.44 -4.73
N VAL A 96 6.18 11.49 -5.66
CA VAL A 96 7.44 11.07 -6.29
C VAL A 96 8.14 12.23 -6.99
N LEU A 97 7.37 13.11 -7.65
CA LEU A 97 7.92 14.31 -8.28
C LEU A 97 8.50 15.27 -7.24
N GLU A 98 7.83 15.48 -6.11
CA GLU A 98 8.33 16.34 -5.02
C GLU A 98 9.63 15.78 -4.41
N ILE A 99 9.70 14.48 -4.15
CA ILE A 99 10.91 13.81 -3.67
C ILE A 99 12.06 13.98 -4.65
N ALA A 100 11.83 13.77 -5.95
CA ALA A 100 12.88 13.89 -6.96
C ALA A 100 13.47 15.31 -7.07
N ASN A 101 12.70 16.33 -6.65
CA ASN A 101 13.10 17.73 -6.63
C ASN A 101 13.57 18.21 -5.24
N THR A 102 13.53 17.35 -4.22
CA THR A 102 14.00 17.66 -2.88
C THR A 102 15.31 16.93 -2.62
N PRO A 103 16.45 17.62 -2.62
CA PRO A 103 17.75 16.96 -2.52
C PRO A 103 18.02 16.40 -1.11
N SER A 104 18.88 15.38 -1.05
CA SER A 104 19.56 14.94 0.18
C SER A 104 18.64 14.45 1.30
N LEU A 105 17.47 13.90 0.97
CA LEU A 105 16.58 13.29 1.95
C LEU A 105 17.15 11.95 2.42
N LYS A 106 17.04 11.68 3.71
CA LYS A 106 17.26 10.34 4.28
C LYS A 106 16.06 9.91 5.09
N PHE A 107 15.76 8.63 5.04
CA PHE A 107 14.63 8.03 5.72
C PHE A 107 15.11 6.92 6.65
N GLU A 108 14.69 6.97 7.91
CA GLU A 108 14.90 5.91 8.89
C GLU A 108 13.54 5.36 9.31
N LEU A 109 13.33 4.06 9.12
CA LEU A 109 12.11 3.38 9.54
C LEU A 109 12.27 2.82 10.96
N GLY A 110 11.25 3.01 11.77
CA GLY A 110 11.11 2.31 13.05
C GLY A 110 10.45 0.95 12.89
N GLU A 111 9.91 0.45 14.00
CA GLU A 111 9.20 -0.82 14.02
C GLU A 111 7.94 -0.77 13.14
N ILE A 112 7.79 -1.79 12.29
CA ILE A 112 6.66 -1.95 11.39
C ILE A 112 5.73 -3.02 11.95
N THR A 113 4.48 -2.64 12.21
CA THR A 113 3.46 -3.53 12.78
C THR A 113 2.23 -3.57 11.87
N SER A 114 1.54 -4.71 11.79
CA SER A 114 0.40 -4.88 10.89
C SER A 114 -0.84 -5.37 11.65
N GLN A 115 -1.98 -4.72 11.41
CA GLN A 115 -3.27 -5.09 11.94
C GLN A 115 -4.29 -5.25 10.80
N GLN A 116 -5.00 -6.36 10.77
CA GLN A 116 -6.05 -6.57 9.77
C GLN A 116 -7.20 -5.59 9.98
N VAL A 117 -7.59 -4.88 8.91
CA VAL A 117 -8.70 -3.91 8.93
C VAL A 117 -9.78 -4.22 7.89
N GLY A 118 -9.52 -5.14 6.96
CA GLY A 118 -10.47 -5.51 5.92
C GLY A 118 -10.36 -6.97 5.48
N PRO A 119 -11.22 -7.39 4.53
CA PRO A 119 -11.23 -8.76 4.06
C PRO A 119 -10.04 -9.11 3.17
N ASP A 120 -9.51 -8.12 2.46
CA ASP A 120 -8.37 -8.22 1.52
C ASP A 120 -7.34 -7.11 1.79
N SER A 121 -7.29 -6.60 3.01
CA SER A 121 -6.38 -5.53 3.41
C SER A 121 -6.05 -5.53 4.89
N TRP A 122 -4.89 -4.97 5.20
CA TRP A 122 -4.47 -4.63 6.55
C TRP A 122 -3.93 -3.21 6.61
N GLN A 123 -3.87 -2.66 7.81
CA GLN A 123 -3.22 -1.42 8.12
C GLN A 123 -1.85 -1.73 8.72
N THR A 124 -0.83 -1.10 8.18
CA THR A 124 0.56 -1.23 8.61
C THR A 124 0.98 0.08 9.24
N THR A 125 1.35 0.05 10.51
CA THR A 125 1.74 1.23 11.28
C THR A 125 3.23 1.22 11.56
N TYR A 126 3.88 2.37 11.38
CA TYR A 126 5.32 2.53 11.58
C TYR A 126 5.70 3.98 11.80
N THR A 127 6.94 4.21 12.25
CA THR A 127 7.53 5.55 12.29
C THR A 127 8.47 5.76 11.12
N VAL A 128 8.48 6.97 10.58
CA VAL A 128 9.53 7.43 9.66
C VAL A 128 10.21 8.66 10.24
N ALA A 129 11.54 8.61 10.35
CA ALA A 129 12.35 9.78 10.58
C ALA A 129 12.86 10.30 9.24
N VAL A 130 12.45 11.52 8.89
CA VAL A 130 12.91 12.23 7.70
C VAL A 130 14.03 13.17 8.13
N LEU A 131 15.22 13.00 7.53
CA LEU A 131 16.34 13.88 7.72
C LEU A 131 16.56 14.70 6.45
N ASN A 132 16.61 16.01 6.61
CA ASN A 132 16.88 16.96 5.54
C ASN A 132 17.79 18.07 6.09
N ASP A 133 19.00 18.21 5.54
CA ASP A 133 20.01 19.21 5.94
C ASP A 133 20.16 19.39 7.46
N GLY A 134 20.29 18.25 8.17
CA GLY A 134 20.50 18.21 9.62
C GLY A 134 19.24 18.41 10.47
N LYS A 135 18.08 18.71 9.88
CA LYS A 135 16.79 18.71 10.57
C LYS A 135 16.20 17.30 10.54
N ARG A 136 15.75 16.82 11.70
CA ARG A 136 15.07 15.53 11.85
C ARG A 136 13.60 15.76 12.20
N LYS A 137 12.71 15.17 11.43
CA LYS A 137 11.26 15.13 11.67
C LYS A 137 10.83 13.68 11.78
N THR A 138 10.13 13.31 12.85
CA THR A 138 9.58 11.96 13.02
C THR A 138 8.07 12.01 12.86
N LEU A 139 7.54 11.10 12.05
CA LEU A 139 6.11 10.95 11.77
C LEU A 139 5.67 9.53 12.15
N ASN A 140 4.47 9.41 12.71
CA ASN A 140 3.79 8.13 12.86
C ASN A 140 2.86 7.99 11.66
N LEU A 141 3.01 6.90 10.91
CA LEU A 141 2.27 6.65 9.68
C LEU A 141 1.41 5.42 9.81
N ALA A 142 0.22 5.49 9.22
CA ALA A 142 -0.67 4.36 8.99
C ALA A 142 -0.83 4.15 7.49
N GLN A 143 -0.28 3.04 6.98
CA GLN A 143 -0.36 2.70 5.58
C GLN A 143 -1.31 1.53 5.34
N ARG A 144 -2.26 1.68 4.42
CA ARG A 144 -3.07 0.56 3.96
C ARG A 144 -2.26 -0.33 3.02
N VAL A 145 -2.37 -1.63 3.19
CA VAL A 145 -1.80 -2.64 2.30
C VAL A 145 -2.91 -3.52 1.77
N TYR A 146 -2.92 -3.71 0.46
CA TYR A 146 -3.90 -4.51 -0.25
C TYR A 146 -3.32 -5.87 -0.60
N LEU A 147 -4.09 -6.93 -0.41
CA LEU A 147 -3.81 -8.25 -0.95
C LEU A 147 -4.76 -8.50 -2.11
N THR A 148 -4.21 -8.55 -3.32
CA THR A 148 -5.00 -8.67 -4.54
C THR A 148 -4.75 -10.00 -5.21
N LYS A 149 -5.79 -10.50 -5.86
CA LYS A 149 -5.75 -11.74 -6.63
C LYS A 149 -5.61 -11.39 -8.10
N ASP A 150 -4.58 -11.94 -8.73
CA ASP A 150 -4.31 -11.76 -10.15
C ASP A 150 -4.29 -13.12 -10.85
N VAL A 151 -4.78 -13.18 -12.08
CA VAL A 151 -4.83 -14.41 -12.87
C VAL A 151 -3.74 -14.35 -13.93
N LYS A 152 -2.67 -15.12 -13.73
CA LYS A 152 -1.53 -15.15 -14.65
C LYS A 152 -1.63 -16.38 -15.55
N THR A 153 -1.44 -16.16 -16.85
CA THR A 153 -1.47 -17.22 -17.85
C THR A 153 -0.04 -17.66 -18.18
N PHE A 154 0.22 -18.97 -18.14
CA PHE A 154 1.50 -19.59 -18.43
C PHE A 154 1.28 -20.72 -19.45
N GLY A 155 1.69 -20.49 -20.70
CA GLY A 155 1.68 -21.52 -21.74
C GLY A 155 0.33 -22.23 -21.92
N GLY A 156 -0.79 -21.49 -21.81
CA GLY A 156 -2.15 -22.02 -21.94
C GLY A 156 -2.86 -22.37 -20.62
N ASN A 157 -2.16 -22.39 -19.48
CA ASN A 157 -2.74 -22.62 -18.16
C ASN A 157 -2.85 -21.32 -17.37
N SER A 158 -3.99 -21.09 -16.71
CA SER A 158 -4.18 -19.93 -15.83
C SER A 158 -4.00 -20.32 -14.37
N LYS A 159 -3.18 -19.56 -13.64
CA LYS A 159 -2.98 -19.71 -12.20
C LYS A 159 -3.33 -18.43 -11.48
N GLU A 160 -4.06 -18.57 -10.38
CA GLU A 160 -4.35 -17.49 -9.47
C GLU A 160 -3.14 -17.22 -8.57
N VAL A 161 -2.64 -16.00 -8.60
CA VAL A 161 -1.49 -15.54 -7.81
C VAL A 161 -1.93 -14.37 -6.95
N TRP A 162 -1.68 -14.50 -5.65
CA TRP A 162 -1.93 -13.41 -4.72
C TRP A 162 -0.69 -12.54 -4.60
N GLN A 163 -0.89 -11.22 -4.60
CA GLN A 163 0.18 -10.24 -4.51
C GLN A 163 -0.23 -9.05 -3.64
N THR A 164 0.74 -8.52 -2.92
CA THR A 164 0.56 -7.34 -2.08
C THR A 164 0.75 -6.07 -2.90
N PHE A 165 0.04 -5.01 -2.55
CA PHE A 165 0.28 -3.67 -3.06
C PHE A 165 0.19 -2.66 -1.93
N LEU A 166 1.09 -1.69 -1.96
CA LEU A 166 1.04 -0.53 -1.08
C LEU A 166 -0.15 0.36 -1.46
N GLY A 167 -0.75 0.95 -0.44
CA GLY A 167 -1.91 1.82 -0.52
C GLY A 167 -1.66 3.14 0.20
N GLU A 168 -2.76 3.76 0.59
CA GLU A 168 -2.81 5.11 1.14
C GLU A 168 -2.00 5.23 2.44
N ILE A 169 -1.37 6.37 2.65
CA ILE A 169 -0.63 6.71 3.87
C ILE A 169 -1.33 7.87 4.58
N GLU A 170 -1.68 7.66 5.85
CA GLU A 170 -2.32 8.62 6.76
C GLU A 170 -1.43 8.94 7.97
#